data_AF-A0A7G2EA64-F1
#
_entry.id   AF-A0A7G2EA64-F1
#
_cell.length_a   1.000
_cell.length_b   1.000
_cell.length_c   1.000
_cell.angle_alpha   90.00
_cell.angle_beta   90.00
_cell.angle_gamma   90.00
#
_symmetry.space_group_name_H-M   'P 1'
#
loop_
_entity.id
_entity.type
_entity.pdbx_description
1 polymer ?
#
loop_
_entity_poly.entity_id
_entity_poly.type
_entity_poly.pdbx_seq_one_letter_code
_entity_poly.pdbx_strand_id
1 'polypeptide(L)' 'METSALEATNVENAFVEVLTQIHHIVRKKVMEAASESTNVPSKGEKINVGKDVSDVKKGGYCSN' A
#
# COMPACT_ATOMS: atom_id res chain seq x y z
N MET A 1 17.42 -18.61 7.33
CA MET A 1 17.17 -19.79 6.48
C MET A 1 18.51 -20.38 6.09
N GLU A 2 18.77 -21.65 6.37
CA GLU A 2 19.97 -22.35 5.89
C GLU A 2 19.70 -22.93 4.50
N THR A 3 20.69 -22.91 3.61
CA THR A 3 20.55 -23.38 2.22
C THR A 3 21.62 -24.41 1.89
N SER A 4 21.28 -25.38 1.03
CA SER A 4 22.24 -26.31 0.46
C SER A 4 22.04 -26.35 -1.05
N ALA A 5 23.03 -25.89 -1.80
CA ALA A 5 22.99 -25.95 -3.26
C ALA A 5 23.08 -27.39 -3.78
N LEU A 6 23.86 -28.24 -3.09
CA LEU A 6 24.02 -29.65 -3.46
C LEU A 6 22.71 -30.43 -3.32
N GLU A 7 22.01 -30.22 -2.20
CA GLU A 7 20.76 -30.91 -1.89
C GLU A 7 19.52 -30.16 -2.41
N ALA A 8 19.70 -29.03 -3.11
CA ALA A 8 18.65 -28.09 -3.52
C ALA A 8 17.72 -27.61 -2.38
N THR A 9 18.15 -27.76 -1.13
CA THR A 9 17.36 -27.41 0.06
C THR A 9 17.32 -25.90 0.23
N ASN A 10 16.10 -25.35 0.32
CA ASN A 10 15.80 -23.94 0.58
C ASN A 10 16.39 -22.93 -0.42
N VAL A 11 16.92 -23.36 -1.57
CA VAL A 11 17.46 -22.46 -2.58
C VAL A 11 16.35 -21.55 -3.12
N GLU A 12 15.26 -22.13 -3.62
CA GLU A 12 14.13 -21.35 -4.16
C GLU A 12 13.48 -20.45 -3.10
N ASN A 13 13.23 -21.00 -1.90
CA ASN A 13 12.65 -20.23 -0.80
C ASN A 13 13.52 -19.02 -0.42
N ALA A 14 14.85 -19.18 -0.42
CA ALA A 14 15.76 -18.07 -0.13
C ALA A 14 15.68 -16.98 -1.21
N PHE A 15 15.59 -17.35 -2.49
CA PHE A 15 15.42 -16.39 -3.59
C PHE A 15 14.08 -15.65 -3.48
N VAL A 16 12.97 -16.37 -3.29
CA VAL A 16 11.64 -15.76 -3.15
C VAL A 16 11.59 -14.81 -1.95
N GLU A 17 12.19 -15.19 -0.82
CA GLU A 17 12.21 -14.36 0.39
C GLU A 17 12.97 -13.05 0.16
N VAL A 18 14.18 -13.10 -0.41
CA VAL A 18 14.97 -11.89 -0.69
C VAL A 18 14.27 -10.99 -1.70
N LEU A 19 13.73 -11.55 -2.79
CA LEU A 19 13.01 -10.77 -3.81
C LEU A 19 11.76 -10.10 -3.22
N THR A 20 11.05 -10.80 -2.35
CA THR A 20 9.87 -10.26 -1.65
C THR A 20 10.25 -9.11 -0.72
N GLN A 21 11.35 -9.24 0.03
CA GLN A 21 11.85 -8.17 0.88
C GLN A 21 12.25 -6.93 0.07
N ILE A 22 12.96 -7.11 -1.05
CA ILE A 22 13.32 -6.02 -1.96
C ILE A 22 12.06 -5.32 -2.46
N HIS A 23 11.05 -6.06 -2.93
CA HIS A 23 9.80 -5.50 -3.40
C HIS A 23 9.09 -4.66 -2.33
N HIS A 24 9.00 -5.16 -1.09
CA HIS A 24 8.40 -4.40 0.01
C HIS A 24 9.16 -3.12 0.33
N ILE A 25 10.50 -3.17 0.36
CA ILE A 25 11.34 -1.98 0.61
C ILE A 25 11.15 -0.94 -0.49
N VAL A 26 11.19 -1.36 -1.77
CA VAL A 26 11.01 -0.44 -2.90
C VAL A 26 9.61 0.19 -2.88
N ARG A 27 8.57 -0.63 -2.66
CA ARG A 27 7.19 -0.14 -2.56
C ARG A 27 7.03 0.88 -1.43
N LYS A 28 7.61 0.59 -0.25
CA LYS A 28 7.59 1.51 0.89
C LYS A 28 8.31 2.82 0.57
N LYS A 29 9.50 2.76 -0.04
CA LYS A 29 10.26 3.96 -0.44
C LYS A 29 9.51 4.83 -1.44
N VAL A 30 8.83 4.23 -2.41
CA VAL A 30 7.98 4.96 -3.37
C VAL A 30 6.82 5.66 -2.63
N MET A 31 6.20 4.99 -1.67
CA MET A 31 5.12 5.57 -0.86
C MET A 31 5.61 6.70 0.06
N GLU A 32 6.79 6.56 0.67
CA GLU A 32 7.41 7.61 1.48
C GLU A 32 7.81 8.83 0.63
N ALA A 33 8.43 8.62 -0.53
CA ALA A 33 8.75 9.69 -1.47
C ALA A 33 7.48 10.38 -2.05
N ALA A 34 6.40 9.62 -2.25
CA ALA A 34 5.10 10.18 -2.58
C ALA A 34 4.57 11.04 -1.42
N SER A 35 4.71 10.58 -0.16
CA SER A 35 4.26 11.34 1.02
C SER A 35 5.02 12.65 1.26
N GLU A 36 6.30 12.75 0.85
CA GLU A 36 7.07 13.99 0.90
C GLU A 36 6.71 14.97 -0.24
N SER A 37 6.10 14.48 -1.32
CA SER A 37 5.71 15.29 -2.50
C SER A 37 4.20 15.57 -2.59
N THR A 38 3.36 14.85 -1.85
CA THR A 38 1.94 15.15 -1.73
C THR A 38 1.67 15.98 -0.50
N ASN A 39 1.42 17.26 -0.75
CA ASN A 39 0.41 18.11 -0.12
C ASN A 39 -0.61 17.29 0.72
N VAL A 40 -0.23 16.93 1.96
CA VAL A 40 -1.13 16.29 2.91
C VAL A 40 -2.22 17.32 3.18
N PRO A 41 -3.52 17.03 2.98
CA PRO A 41 -4.55 18.01 3.28
C PRO A 41 -4.43 18.35 4.77
N SER A 42 -3.97 19.58 5.09
CA SER A 42 -3.58 19.98 6.45
C SER A 42 -4.78 20.11 7.41
N LYS A 43 -5.96 19.64 7.00
CA LYS A 43 -7.21 19.79 7.72
C LYS A 43 -8.03 18.52 7.49
N GLY A 44 -7.94 17.59 8.45
CA GLY A 44 -8.85 16.46 8.50
C GLY A 44 -10.28 16.96 8.68
N GLU A 45 -11.18 16.58 7.77
CA GLU A 45 -12.60 16.81 7.95
C GLU A 45 -13.18 15.70 8.83
N LYS A 46 -13.86 16.09 9.90
CA LYS A 46 -14.46 15.18 10.88
C LYS A 46 -15.68 14.52 10.24
N ILE A 47 -15.55 13.25 9.83
CA ILE A 47 -16.66 12.45 9.32
C ILE A 47 -17.64 12.18 10.47
N ASN A 48 -18.76 12.91 10.49
CA ASN A 48 -19.86 12.66 11.42
C ASN A 48 -20.78 11.58 10.83
N VAL A 49 -20.64 10.34 11.31
CA VAL A 49 -21.45 9.16 10.90
C VAL A 49 -22.89 9.21 11.44
N GLY A 50 -23.44 10.40 11.67
CA GLY A 50 -24.77 10.60 12.26
C GLY A 50 -25.74 11.39 11.38
N LYS A 51 -25.32 11.86 10.19
CA LYS A 51 -26.11 12.78 9.36
C LYS A 51 -26.45 12.30 7.95
N ASP A 52 -26.06 11.08 7.57
CA ASP A 52 -26.17 10.62 6.17
C ASP A 52 -27.06 9.38 6.00
N VAL A 53 -28.27 9.45 6.57
CA VAL A 53 -29.39 8.56 6.18
C VAL A 53 -30.53 9.36 5.51
N SER A 54 -30.44 10.70 5.45
CA SER A 54 -31.51 11.55 4.91
C SER A 54 -31.24 12.21 3.55
N ASP A 55 -30.00 12.21 3.03
CA ASP A 55 -29.67 12.96 1.82
C ASP A 55 -29.08 12.09 0.69
N VAL A 56 -29.64 10.89 0.49
CA VAL A 56 -29.41 10.09 -0.73
C VAL A 56 -30.16 10.70 -1.93
N LYS A 57 -29.89 11.98 -2.26
CA LYS A 57 -30.46 12.60 -3.45
C LYS A 57 -29.64 13.76 -4.02
N LYS A 58 -28.40 13.49 -4.43
CA LYS A 58 -27.67 14.18 -5.51
C LYS A 58 -26.28 13.54 -5.61
N GLY A 59 -25.80 12.97 -6.72
CA GLY A 59 -26.18 13.04 -8.12
C GLY A 59 -24.88 13.23 -8.91
N GLY A 60 -24.41 12.18 -9.62
CA GLY A 60 -23.21 12.20 -10.49
C GLY A 60 -21.90 12.44 -9.70
N TYR A 61 -20.74 11.93 -10.04
CA TYR A 61 -20.12 11.84 -11.37
C TYR A 61 -19.03 10.76 -11.32
N CYS A 62 -18.97 9.93 -12.35
CA CYS A 62 -17.71 9.39 -12.86
C CYS A 62 -17.33 10.27 -14.04
N SER A 63 -16.11 10.79 -14.06
CA SER A 63 -15.54 11.44 -15.24
C SER A 63 -14.25 10.72 -15.60
N ASN A 64 -14.10 10.45 -16.91
CA ASN A 64 -12.88 9.97 -17.57
C ASN A 64 -11.65 10.80 -17.20
#